data_AF-A0A9N7G9B2-F1
#
_entry.id   AF-A0A9N7G9B2-F1
#
_cell.length_a   1.000
_cell.length_b   1.000
_cell.length_c   1.000
_cell.angle_alpha   90.00
_cell.angle_beta   90.00
_cell.angle_gamma   90.00
#
_symmetry.space_group_name_H-M   'P 1'
#
loop_
_entity.id
_entity.type
_entity.pdbx_description
1 polymer ?
#
loop_
_entity_poly.entity_id
_entity_poly.type
_entity_poly.pdbx_seq_one_letter_code
_entity_poly.pdbx_strand_id
1 'polypeptide(L)'
;MDIDYGEIKLYTGNYDNFVQEKQIIVAQKLSERNFLEKKIENMQAWVDKFRAGTRARQSASREKQLEKIELPDIQKSSRISPLFRFKQLSNAGKLVLKIDQITKDFEHKQILNKVSFNVS
;
A
#
# COMPACT_ATOMS: atom_id res chain seq x y z
N MET A 1 -16.68 -3.14 -7.61
CA MET A 1 -16.42 -1.93 -8.41
C MET A 1 -15.30 -1.16 -7.72
N ASP A 2 -14.18 -0.96 -8.40
CA ASP A 2 -13.00 -0.24 -7.90
C ASP A 2 -12.88 1.09 -8.66
N ILE A 3 -12.69 2.18 -7.91
CA ILE A 3 -12.45 3.51 -8.45
C ILE A 3 -11.05 3.89 -8.01
N ASP A 4 -10.11 3.80 -8.94
CA ASP A 4 -8.70 4.09 -8.71
C ASP A 4 -8.09 4.54 -10.04
N TYR A 5 -7.06 5.39 -10.02
CA TYR A 5 -6.38 5.84 -11.24
C TYR A 5 -7.25 6.61 -12.25
N GLY A 6 -8.41 7.14 -11.83
CA GLY A 6 -9.37 7.78 -12.73
C GLY A 6 -10.16 6.80 -13.63
N GLU A 7 -10.00 5.50 -13.43
CA GLU A 7 -10.72 4.44 -14.14
C GLU A 7 -11.67 3.68 -13.19
N ILE A 8 -12.79 3.22 -13.74
CA ILE A 8 -13.70 2.32 -13.02
C ILE A 8 -13.43 0.90 -13.49
N LYS A 9 -12.98 0.03 -12.58
CA LYS A 9 -12.78 -1.40 -12.85
C LYS A 9 -13.84 -2.24 -12.16
N LEU A 10 -14.54 -3.04 -12.95
CA LEU A 10 -15.52 -4.00 -12.46
C LEU A 10 -14.77 -5.29 -12.09
N TYR A 11 -14.90 -5.67 -10.83
CA TYR A 11 -14.45 -6.95 -10.30
C TYR A 11 -15.70 -7.75 -9.94
N THR A 12 -15.79 -8.99 -10.40
CA THR A 12 -16.90 -9.90 -10.13
C THR A 12 -16.57 -10.75 -8.90
N GLY A 13 -17.42 -10.76 -7.87
CA GLY A 13 -17.24 -11.60 -6.68
C GLY A 13 -17.23 -10.85 -5.34
N ASN A 14 -16.74 -11.51 -4.29
CA ASN A 14 -16.58 -10.96 -2.93
C ASN A 14 -15.41 -9.96 -2.85
N TYR A 15 -15.45 -9.04 -1.88
CA TYR A 15 -14.39 -8.09 -1.53
C TYR A 15 -13.02 -8.75 -1.33
N ASP A 16 -12.96 -9.91 -0.67
CA ASP A 16 -11.68 -10.60 -0.40
C ASP A 16 -10.97 -11.03 -1.69
N ASN A 17 -11.73 -11.54 -2.67
CA ASN A 17 -11.19 -11.95 -3.96
C ASN A 17 -10.67 -10.73 -4.74
N PHE A 18 -11.43 -9.63 -4.71
CA PHE A 18 -11.00 -8.37 -5.31
C PHE A 18 -9.66 -7.88 -4.74
N VAL A 19 -9.49 -7.92 -3.41
CA VAL A 19 -8.24 -7.48 -2.77
C VAL A 19 -7.07 -8.36 -3.20
N GLN A 20 -7.24 -9.68 -3.23
CA GLN A 20 -6.21 -10.62 -3.66
C GLN A 20 -5.83 -10.43 -5.13
N GLU A 21 -6.81 -10.38 -6.03
CA GLU A 21 -6.58 -10.14 -7.45
C GLU A 21 -5.84 -8.82 -7.69
N LYS A 22 -6.23 -7.76 -6.99
CA LYS A 22 -5.57 -6.46 -7.09
C LYS A 22 -4.11 -6.51 -6.64
N GLN A 23 -3.81 -7.22 -5.55
CA GLN A 23 -2.44 -7.41 -5.08
C GLN A 23 -1.59 -8.20 -6.09
N ILE A 24 -2.15 -9.27 -6.65
CA ILE A 24 -1.48 -10.09 -7.67
C ILE A 24 -1.13 -9.26 -8.90
N ILE A 25 -2.09 -8.47 -9.41
CA ILE A 25 -1.88 -7.61 -10.59
C ILE A 25 -0.77 -6.58 -10.34
N VAL A 26 -0.79 -5.94 -9.16
CA VAL A 26 0.24 -4.96 -8.78
C VAL A 26 1.62 -5.63 -8.70
N ALA A 27 1.71 -6.80 -8.07
CA ALA A 27 2.95 -7.55 -7.95
C ALA A 27 3.50 -7.99 -9.33
N GLN A 28 2.63 -8.44 -10.24
CA GLN A 28 3.02 -8.81 -11.60
C GLN A 28 3.58 -7.62 -12.38
N LYS A 29 2.90 -6.46 -12.35
CA LYS A 29 3.38 -5.24 -13.02
C LYS A 29 4.72 -4.76 -12.48
N LEU A 30 4.92 -4.83 -11.15
CA LEU A 30 6.19 -4.48 -10.52
C LEU A 30 7.31 -5.44 -10.94
N SER A 31 7.03 -6.74 -10.98
CA SER A 31 7.99 -7.75 -11.42
C SER A 31 8.40 -7.57 -12.88
N GLU A 32 7.41 -7.34 -13.77
CA GLU A 32 7.64 -7.09 -15.19
C GLU A 32 8.48 -5.82 -15.41
N ARG A 33 8.15 -4.73 -14.70
CA ARG A 33 8.94 -3.50 -14.74
C ARG A 33 10.39 -3.74 -14.30
N ASN A 34 10.60 -4.40 -13.16
CA ASN A 34 11.94 -4.68 -12.65
C ASN A 34 12.75 -5.55 -13.62
N PHE A 35 12.10 -6.50 -14.30
CA PHE A 35 12.74 -7.32 -15.32
C PHE A 35 13.15 -6.48 -16.55
N LEU A 36 12.28 -5.60 -17.03
CA LEU A 36 12.57 -4.70 -18.15
C LEU A 36 13.67 -3.70 -17.81
N GLU A 37 13.66 -3.12 -16.61
CA GLU A 37 14.71 -2.22 -16.11
C GLU A 37 16.08 -2.92 -16.10
N LYS A 38 16.17 -4.12 -15.53
CA LYS A 38 17.41 -4.92 -15.55
C LYS A 38 17.85 -5.25 -16.98
N LYS A 39 16.92 -5.53 -17.87
CA LYS A 39 17.23 -5.83 -19.28
C LYS A 39 17.80 -4.60 -19.97
N ILE A 40 17.22 -3.43 -19.73
CA ILE A 40 17.70 -2.15 -20.25
C ILE A 40 19.10 -1.85 -19.73
N GLU A 41 19.32 -1.98 -18.42
CA GLU A 41 20.62 -1.75 -17.78
C GLU A 41 21.71 -2.64 -18.39
N ASN A 42 21.43 -3.94 -18.55
CA ASN A 42 22.37 -4.88 -19.17
C ASN A 42 22.65 -4.55 -20.64
N MET A 43 21.63 -4.16 -21.41
CA MET A 43 21.79 -3.76 -22.80
C MET A 43 22.61 -2.47 -22.92
N GLN A 44 22.34 -1.48 -22.06
CA GLN A 44 23.06 -0.21 -22.02
C GLN A 44 24.53 -0.42 -21.66
N ALA A 45 24.81 -1.17 -20.58
CA ALA A 45 26.17 -1.50 -20.17
C ALA A 45 26.96 -2.22 -21.27
N TRP A 46 26.28 -3.06 -22.06
CA TRP A 46 26.89 -3.73 -23.21
C TRP A 46 27.20 -2.75 -24.35
N VAL A 47 26.25 -1.87 -24.68
CA VAL A 47 26.45 -0.83 -25.70
C VAL A 47 27.61 0.09 -25.31
N ASP A 48 27.67 0.53 -24.06
CA ASP A 48 28.73 1.41 -23.56
C ASP A 48 30.10 0.74 -23.64
N LYS A 49 30.18 -0.56 -23.29
CA LYS A 49 31.42 -1.34 -23.32
C LYS A 49 31.90 -1.66 -24.75
N PHE A 50 30.99 -1.83 -25.70
CA PHE A 50 31.31 -2.29 -27.07
C PHE A 50 30.93 -1.28 -28.16
N ARG A 51 30.87 0.01 -27.81
CA ARG A 51 30.45 1.08 -28.73
C ARG A 51 31.35 1.22 -29.96
N ALA A 52 32.64 0.90 -29.82
CA ALA A 52 33.64 0.94 -30.89
C ALA A 52 34.35 -0.41 -31.08
N GLY A 53 34.93 -0.63 -32.27
CA GLY A 53 35.64 -1.85 -32.62
C GLY A 53 34.77 -2.94 -33.26
N THR A 54 35.21 -4.20 -33.22
CA THR A 54 34.61 -5.32 -33.97
C THR A 54 33.15 -5.64 -33.61
N ARG A 55 32.69 -5.18 -32.44
CA ARG A 55 31.33 -5.43 -31.92
C ARG A 55 30.36 -4.24 -32.11
N ALA A 56 30.81 -3.15 -32.74
CA ALA A 56 30.02 -1.93 -32.93
C ALA A 56 28.67 -2.16 -33.65
N ARG A 57 28.62 -3.06 -34.65
CA ARG A 57 27.38 -3.40 -35.37
C ARG A 57 26.32 -4.03 -34.46
N GLN A 58 26.75 -4.82 -33.48
CA GLN A 58 25.84 -5.42 -32.49
C GLN A 58 25.36 -4.37 -31.48
N SER A 59 26.20 -3.38 -31.13
CA SER A 59 25.85 -2.28 -30.23
C SER A 59 24.74 -1.42 -30.84
N ALA A 60 24.90 -1.03 -32.11
CA ALA A 60 23.89 -0.26 -32.84
C ALA A 60 22.55 -1.01 -32.98
N SER A 61 22.57 -2.34 -33.07
CA SER A 61 21.34 -3.15 -33.08
C SER A 61 20.63 -3.12 -31.72
N ARG A 62 21.38 -3.24 -30.62
CA ARG A 62 20.85 -3.19 -29.25
C ARG A 62 20.36 -1.80 -28.86
N GLU A 63 21.02 -0.75 -29.34
CA GLU A 63 20.58 0.65 -29.17
C GLU A 63 19.20 0.87 -29.81
N LYS A 64 18.98 0.36 -31.03
CA LYS A 64 17.65 0.34 -31.67
C LYS A 64 16.63 -0.54 -30.95
N GLN A 65 17.05 -1.56 -30.23
CA GLN A 65 16.16 -2.38 -29.41
C GLN A 65 15.76 -1.64 -28.13
N LEU A 66 16.70 -0.90 -27.50
CA LEU A 66 16.44 -0.05 -26.34
C LEU A 66 15.39 1.02 -26.64
N GLU A 67 15.47 1.68 -27.80
CA GLU A 67 14.48 2.67 -28.25
C GLU A 67 13.05 2.11 -28.39
N LYS A 68 12.90 0.79 -28.56
CA LYS A 68 11.61 0.12 -28.73
C LYS A 68 11.04 -0.48 -27.44
N ILE A 69 11.82 -0.51 -26.36
CA ILE A 69 11.33 -1.04 -25.09
C ILE A 69 10.47 0.04 -24.42
N GLU A 70 9.18 -0.23 -24.33
CA GLU A 70 8.26 0.60 -23.55
C GLU A 70 8.26 0.13 -22.09
N LEU A 71 8.56 1.05 -21.17
CA LEU A 71 8.41 0.77 -19.75
C LEU A 71 6.91 0.89 -19.37
N PRO A 72 6.32 -0.12 -18.72
CA PRO A 72 4.96 0.00 -18.24
C PRO A 72 4.85 1.13 -17.21
N ASP A 73 3.91 2.05 -17.44
CA ASP A 73 3.62 3.14 -16.51
C ASP A 73 2.93 2.57 -15.25
N ILE A 74 3.58 2.76 -14.11
CA ILE A 74 3.01 2.41 -12.81
C ILE A 74 2.45 3.70 -12.21
N GLN A 75 1.19 3.96 -12.52
CA GLN A 75 0.49 5.07 -11.86
C GLN A 75 0.47 4.85 -10.35
N LYS A 76 0.62 5.94 -9.60
CA LYS A 76 0.49 5.93 -8.13
C LYS A 76 -0.99 5.95 -7.78
N SER A 77 -1.42 5.00 -6.96
CA SER A 77 -2.83 4.93 -6.53
C SER A 77 -3.25 6.24 -5.89
N SER A 78 -4.48 6.67 -6.17
CA SER A 78 -5.09 7.83 -5.50
C SER A 78 -5.55 7.49 -4.07
N ARG A 79 -5.35 6.25 -3.62
CA ARG A 79 -5.73 5.80 -2.29
C ARG A 79 -4.85 6.43 -1.23
N ILE A 80 -5.47 7.27 -0.41
CA ILE A 80 -4.88 7.81 0.81
C ILE A 80 -5.24 6.87 1.95
N SER A 81 -4.24 6.18 2.53
CA SER A 81 -4.40 5.43 3.77
C SER A 81 -4.09 6.36 4.94
N PRO A 82 -5.10 6.88 5.67
CA PRO A 82 -4.86 7.74 6.81
C PRO A 82 -4.15 6.95 7.92
N LEU A 83 -3.00 7.45 8.37
CA LEU A 83 -2.29 6.87 9.49
C LEU A 83 -2.74 7.55 10.79
N PHE A 84 -3.62 6.89 11.53
CA PHE A 84 -4.00 7.34 12.86
C PHE A 84 -2.90 6.92 13.86
N ARG A 85 -2.13 7.90 14.34
CA ARG A 85 -1.21 7.70 15.47
C ARG A 85 -1.76 8.38 16.71
N PHE A 86 -2.24 7.58 17.65
CA PHE A 86 -2.56 8.05 18.99
C PHE A 86 -1.27 8.02 19.81
N LYS A 87 -0.75 9.20 20.16
CA LYS A 87 0.34 9.30 21.13
C LYS A 87 -0.27 9.33 22.52
N GLN A 88 -0.04 8.28 23.30
CA GLN A 88 -0.38 8.30 24.72
C GLN A 88 0.58 9.25 25.44
N LEU A 89 0.05 10.38 25.94
CA LEU A 89 0.84 11.47 26.52
C LEU A 89 1.45 11.10 27.88
N SER A 90 0.79 10.21 28.63
CA SER A 90 1.26 9.72 29.93
C SER A 90 0.79 8.29 30.18
N ASN A 91 1.56 7.52 30.93
CA ASN A 91 1.08 6.26 31.50
C ASN A 91 -0.05 6.58 32.47
N ALA A 92 -1.15 5.83 32.38
CA ALA A 92 -2.17 5.89 33.41
C ALA A 92 -1.54 5.40 34.74
N GLY A 93 -1.74 6.13 35.84
CA GLY A 93 -1.23 5.73 37.15
C GLY A 93 -1.92 4.46 37.65
N LYS A 94 -1.47 3.92 38.79
CA LYS A 94 -2.02 2.69 39.42
C LYS A 94 -3.53 2.72 39.75
N LEU A 95 -4.16 3.88 39.64
CA LEU A 95 -5.60 4.06 39.81
C LEU A 95 -6.09 5.01 38.73
N VAL A 96 -6.80 4.47 37.75
CA VAL A 96 -7.33 5.22 36.60
C VAL A 96 -8.70 5.80 36.93
N LEU A 97 -9.55 5.01 37.59
CA LEU A 97 -10.90 5.42 37.99
C LEU A 97 -11.34 4.64 39.23
N LYS A 98 -11.83 5.35 40.25
CA LYS A 98 -12.54 4.75 41.39
C LYS A 98 -13.92 5.38 41.45
N ILE A 99 -14.94 4.57 41.29
CA ILE A 99 -16.33 4.97 41.49
C ILE A 99 -16.84 4.24 42.72
N ASP A 100 -17.50 4.98 43.60
CA ASP A 100 -18.06 4.43 44.82
C ASP A 100 -19.54 4.79 44.96
N GLN A 101 -20.36 3.76 45.11
CA GLN A 101 -21.79 3.81 45.40
C GLN A 101 -22.56 4.80 44.49
N ILE A 102 -22.22 4.84 43.19
CA ILE A 102 -22.92 5.73 42.28
C ILE A 102 -24.32 5.19 42.01
N THR A 103 -25.30 6.08 42.09
CA THR A 103 -26.69 5.82 41.75
C THR A 103 -27.09 6.83 40.68
N LYS A 104 -27.75 6.36 39.63
CA LYS A 104 -28.21 7.20 38.53
C LYS A 104 -29.58 6.72 38.09
N ASP A 105 -30.53 7.64 38.14
CA ASP A 105 -31.88 7.44 37.66
C ASP A 105 -32.08 8.26 36.37
N PHE A 106 -32.88 7.71 35.46
CA PHE A 106 -33.36 8.42 34.30
C PHE A 106 -34.87 8.25 34.22
N GLU A 107 -35.59 9.37 34.30
CA GLU A 107 -37.04 9.40 34.41
C GLU A 107 -37.54 8.52 35.57
N HIS A 108 -38.27 7.44 35.25
CA HIS A 108 -38.82 6.50 36.23
C HIS A 108 -38.04 5.18 36.32
N LYS A 109 -36.85 5.11 35.72
CA LYS A 109 -36.02 3.91 35.70
C LYS A 109 -34.68 4.17 36.37
N GLN A 110 -34.40 3.38 37.40
CA GLN A 110 -33.08 3.33 38.01
C GLN A 110 -32.12 2.60 37.06
N ILE A 111 -31.10 3.32 36.57
CA ILE A 111 -30.11 2.81 35.61
C ILE A 111 -28.88 2.27 36.36
N LEU A 112 -28.43 2.98 37.40
CA LEU A 112 -27.35 2.54 38.28
C LEU A 112 -27.86 2.58 39.72
N ASN A 113 -27.63 1.52 40.48
CA ASN A 113 -27.95 1.47 41.90
C ASN A 113 -26.70 1.05 42.68
N LYS A 114 -26.11 1.97 43.45
CA LYS A 114 -25.00 1.68 44.36
C LYS A 114 -23.84 0.91 43.72
N VAL A 115 -23.51 1.28 42.48
CA VAL A 115 -22.43 0.60 41.74
C VAL A 115 -21.09 1.17 42.18
N SER A 116 -20.19 0.31 42.66
CA SER A 116 -18.80 0.66 42.95
C SER A 116 -17.88 -0.18 42.05
N PHE A 117 -16.93 0.47 41.37
CA PHE A 117 -15.91 -0.25 40.60
C PHE A 117 -14.59 0.53 40.53
N ASN A 118 -13.53 -0.23 40.31
CA ASN A 118 -12.17 0.26 40.22
C ASN A 118 -11.60 -0.12 38.86
N VAL A 119 -10.96 0.84 38.20
CA VAL A 119 -10.10 0.61 37.04
C VAL A 119 -8.70 1.03 37.48
N SER A 120 -7.78 0.09 37.53
CA SER A 120 -6.38 0.26 37.93
C SER A 120 -5.41 -0.06 36.79
#